data_AF-A0A8T4P6B1-F1
#
_entry.id   AF-A0A8T4P6B1-F1
#
_cell.length_a   1.000
_cell.length_b   1.000
_cell.length_c   1.000
_cell.angle_alpha   90.00
_cell.angle_beta   90.00
_cell.angle_gamma   90.00
#
_symmetry.space_group_name_H-M   'P 1'
#
loop_
_entity.id
_entity.type
_entity.pdbx_description
1 polymer ?
#
loop_
_entity_poly.entity_id
_entity_poly.type
_entity_poly.pdbx_seq_one_letter_code
_entity_poly.pdbx_strand_id
1 'polypeptide(L)'
;MAKPEKTKLYIATIAVLIMVILVLLGNSWYAKRITTAQQQGYNIGLQNSVVTIIQQSRNCQPVNLFIENQSFQFIDVICLQAAKAK
;
A
#
# COMPACT_ATOMS: atom_id res chain seq x y z
N MET A 1 -48.71 -6.23 32.51
CA MET A 1 -48.86 -5.25 31.42
C MET A 1 -47.62 -4.35 31.41
N ALA A 2 -46.66 -4.59 30.51
CA ALA A 2 -45.47 -3.76 30.41
C ALA A 2 -45.83 -2.42 29.75
N LYS A 3 -45.56 -1.30 30.43
CA LYS A 3 -45.85 0.05 29.93
C LYS A 3 -45.23 0.24 28.53
N PRO A 4 -45.98 0.71 27.53
CA PRO A 4 -45.55 0.78 26.13
C PRO A 4 -44.29 1.64 25.91
N GLU A 5 -43.95 2.51 26.85
CA GLU A 5 -42.73 3.33 26.82
C GLU A 5 -41.44 2.51 26.94
N LYS A 6 -41.41 1.47 27.78
CA LYS A 6 -40.21 0.63 27.94
C LYS A 6 -39.94 -0.19 26.68
N THR A 7 -40.99 -0.71 26.05
CA THR A 7 -40.88 -1.47 24.80
C THR A 7 -40.37 -0.61 23.65
N LYS A 8 -40.84 0.64 23.53
CA LYS A 8 -40.33 1.60 22.53
C LYS A 8 -38.85 1.93 22.74
N LEU A 9 -38.44 2.11 23.99
CA LEU A 9 -37.03 2.34 24.34
C LEU A 9 -36.16 1.16 23.89
N TYR A 10 -36.54 -0.08 24.21
CA TYR A 10 -35.80 -1.28 23.81
C TYR A 10 -35.67 -1.43 22.29
N ILE A 11 -36.73 -1.16 21.54
CA ILE A 11 -36.71 -1.21 20.07
C ILE A 11 -35.72 -0.17 19.51
N ALA A 12 -35.73 1.05 20.06
CA ALA A 12 -34.80 2.09 19.66
C ALA A 12 -33.34 1.70 19.95
N THR A 13 -33.06 1.12 21.13
CA THR A 13 -31.70 0.68 21.47
C THR A 13 -31.19 -0.43 20.56
N ILE A 14 -32.05 -1.40 20.20
CA ILE A 14 -31.70 -2.47 19.28
C ILE A 14 -31.43 -1.93 17.88
N ALA A 15 -32.25 -0.98 17.40
CA ALA A 15 -32.03 -0.35 16.09
C ALA A 15 -30.69 0.41 16.02
N VAL A 16 -30.32 1.13 17.09
CA VAL A 16 -29.03 1.81 17.18
C VAL A 16 -27.87 0.81 17.18
N LEU A 17 -27.98 -0.28 17.95
CA LEU A 17 -26.96 -1.33 17.98
C LEU A 17 -26.74 -1.97 16.60
N ILE A 18 -27.82 -2.23 15.86
CA ILE A 18 -27.74 -2.78 14.50
C ILE A 18 -27.03 -1.80 13.55
N MET A 19 -27.35 -0.50 13.62
CA MET A 19 -26.65 0.51 12.83
C MET A 19 -25.14 0.55 13.12
N VAL A 20 -24.75 0.51 14.40
CA VAL A 20 -23.33 0.52 14.78
C VAL A 20 -22.59 -0.70 14.20
N ILE A 21 -23.20 -1.88 14.28
CA ILE A 21 -22.61 -3.12 13.72
C ILE A 21 -22.44 -3.01 12.20
N LEU A 22 -23.45 -2.48 11.49
CA LEU A 22 -23.39 -2.32 10.04
C LEU A 22 -22.28 -1.34 9.60
N VAL A 23 -22.11 -0.23 10.33
CA VAL A 23 -21.04 0.74 10.04
C VAL A 23 -19.65 0.12 10.25
N LEU A 24 -19.46 -0.65 11.32
CA LEU A 24 -18.19 -1.33 11.59
C LEU A 24 -17.84 -2.38 10.52
N LEU A 25 -18.83 -3.18 10.10
CA LEU A 25 -18.66 -4.17 9.03
C LEU A 25 -18.30 -3.50 7.70
N GLY A 26 -18.99 -2.42 7.34
CA GLY A 26 -18.69 -1.62 6.15
C GLY A 26 -17.25 -1.10 6.15
N ASN A 27 -16.82 -0.43 7.22
CA ASN A 27 -15.46 0.12 7.34
C ASN A 27 -14.39 -0.97 7.25
N SER A 28 -14.60 -2.13 7.86
CA SER A 28 -13.64 -3.24 7.79
C SER A 28 -13.43 -3.74 6.35
N TRP A 29 -14.50 -3.78 5.55
CA TRP A 29 -14.47 -4.26 4.17
C TRP A 29 -13.78 -3.27 3.23
N TYR A 30 -14.10 -1.98 3.38
CA TYR A 30 -13.44 -0.91 2.63
C TYR A 30 -11.95 -0.79 2.95
N ALA A 31 -11.58 -0.84 4.24
CA ALA A 31 -10.18 -0.78 4.65
C ALA A 31 -9.37 -1.95 4.06
N LYS A 32 -9.93 -3.18 4.06
CA LYS A 32 -9.28 -4.36 3.51
C LYS A 32 -9.03 -4.27 2.00
N ARG A 33 -9.96 -3.68 1.24
CA ARG A 33 -9.80 -3.43 -0.21
C ARG A 33 -8.69 -2.41 -0.51
N ILE A 34 -8.63 -1.33 0.26
CA ILE A 34 -7.64 -0.27 0.05
C ILE A 34 -6.24 -0.79 0.39
N THR A 35 -6.07 -1.50 1.51
CA THR A 35 -4.77 -2.05 1.90
C THR A 35 -4.28 -3.10 0.92
N THR A 36 -5.15 -3.99 0.42
CA THR A 36 -4.75 -4.97 -0.61
C THR A 36 -4.38 -4.31 -1.93
N ALA A 37 -5.12 -3.30 -2.38
CA ALA A 37 -4.79 -2.55 -3.59
C ALA A 37 -3.46 -1.79 -3.47
N GLN A 38 -3.22 -1.13 -2.32
CA GLN A 38 -1.93 -0.48 -2.03
C GLN A 38 -0.78 -1.48 -2.00
N GLN A 39 -0.97 -2.64 -1.36
CA GLN A 39 0.08 -3.65 -1.24
C GLN A 39 0.40 -4.32 -2.58
N GLN A 40 -0.61 -4.54 -3.43
CA GLN A 40 -0.43 -4.99 -4.80
C GLN A 40 0.31 -3.93 -5.64
N GLY A 41 -0.10 -2.66 -5.58
CA GLY A 41 0.57 -1.57 -6.28
C GLY A 41 2.03 -1.39 -5.85
N TYR A 42 2.31 -1.52 -4.55
CA TYR A 42 3.65 -1.43 -3.98
C TYR A 42 4.55 -2.59 -4.45
N ASN A 43 4.04 -3.83 -4.41
CA ASN A 43 4.81 -4.99 -4.87
C ASN A 43 5.10 -4.93 -6.38
N ILE A 44 4.13 -4.54 -7.20
CA ILE A 44 4.32 -4.38 -8.65
C ILE A 44 5.30 -3.23 -8.93
N GLY A 45 5.16 -2.11 -8.22
CA GLY A 45 6.08 -0.97 -8.33
C GLY A 45 7.52 -1.36 -7.99
N LEU A 46 7.73 -2.02 -6.85
CA LEU A 46 9.04 -2.53 -6.46
C LEU A 46 9.62 -3.52 -7.47
N GLN A 47 8.82 -4.49 -7.92
CA GLN A 47 9.29 -5.50 -8.86
C GLN A 47 9.72 -4.86 -10.19
N ASN A 48 8.93 -3.92 -10.72
CA ASN A 48 9.28 -3.20 -11.94
C ASN A 48 10.52 -2.33 -11.75
N SER A 49 10.60 -1.58 -10.66
CA SER A 49 11.78 -0.75 -10.36
C SER A 49 13.04 -1.60 -10.21
N VAL A 50 12.99 -2.71 -9.48
CA VAL A 50 14.15 -3.61 -9.29
C VAL A 50 14.58 -4.23 -10.62
N VAL A 51 13.63 -4.68 -11.45
CA VAL A 51 13.96 -5.22 -12.79
C VAL A 51 14.61 -4.14 -13.66
N THR A 52 14.09 -2.92 -13.68
CA THR A 52 14.68 -1.81 -14.44
C THR A 52 16.08 -1.47 -13.94
N ILE A 53 16.28 -1.38 -12.63
CA ILE A 53 17.60 -1.13 -12.01
C ILE A 53 18.59 -2.23 -12.41
N ILE A 54 18.19 -3.50 -12.29
CA ILE A 54 19.04 -4.64 -12.67
C ILE A 54 19.37 -4.59 -14.16
N GLN A 55 18.38 -4.32 -15.02
CA GLN A 55 18.58 -4.32 -16.47
C GLN A 55 19.46 -3.15 -16.93
N GLN A 56 19.30 -1.96 -16.36
CA GLN A 56 20.18 -0.82 -16.61
C GLN A 56 21.59 -1.08 -16.07
N SER A 57 21.73 -1.70 -14.89
CA SER A 57 23.03 -2.08 -14.33
C SER A 57 23.79 -3.07 -15.23
N ARG A 58 23.10 -4.08 -15.78
CA ARG A 58 23.68 -5.06 -16.71
C ARG A 58 24.16 -4.44 -18.02
N ASN A 59 23.51 -3.37 -18.46
CA ASN A 59 23.89 -2.62 -19.65
C ASN A 59 24.93 -1.52 -19.35
N CYS A 60 25.48 -1.49 -18.13
CA CYS A 60 26.41 -0.46 -17.68
C CYS A 60 25.88 0.97 -17.84
N GLN A 61 24.55 1.13 -17.77
CA GLN A 61 23.92 2.43 -17.78
C GLN A 61 23.75 2.92 -16.34
N PRO A 62 24.03 4.21 -16.07
CA PRO A 62 23.81 4.78 -14.76
C PRO A 62 22.31 4.78 -14.43
N VAL A 63 22.00 4.27 -13.25
CA VAL A 63 20.67 4.20 -12.68
C VAL A 63 20.47 5.39 -11.77
N ASN A 64 19.46 6.22 -12.06
CA ASN A 64 19.07 7.32 -11.17
C ASN A 64 18.10 6.80 -10.10
N LEU A 65 18.49 6.91 -8.85
CA LEU A 65 17.62 6.70 -7.69
C LEU A 65 17.27 8.07 -7.09
N PHE A 66 15.97 8.32 -6.93
CA PHE A 66 15.48 9.56 -6.34
C PHE A 66 15.08 9.29 -4.89
N ILE A 67 15.76 9.95 -3.96
CA ILE A 67 15.42 9.92 -2.53
C ILE A 67 15.04 11.36 -2.15
N GLU A 68 13.75 11.57 -1.89
CA GLU A 68 13.16 12.90 -1.70
C GLU A 68 13.48 13.84 -2.88
N ASN A 69 14.25 14.91 -2.65
CA ASN A 69 14.67 15.89 -3.66
C ASN A 69 16.11 15.69 -4.17
N GLN A 70 16.76 14.60 -3.78
CA GLN A 70 18.13 14.30 -4.19
C GLN A 70 18.16 13.13 -5.16
N SER A 71 18.87 13.29 -6.27
CA SER A 71 19.12 12.21 -7.23
C SER A 71 20.51 11.62 -7.00
N PHE A 72 20.55 10.30 -6.87
CA PHE A 72 21.77 9.52 -6.73
C PHE A 72 21.96 8.67 -7.98
N GLN A 73 23.12 8.78 -8.61
CA GLN A 73 23.50 7.95 -9.75
C GLN A 73 24.30 6.75 -9.27
N PHE A 74 23.77 5.56 -9.55
CA PHE A 74 24.43 4.29 -9.27
C PHE A 74 24.83 3.65 -10.58
N ILE A 75 26.04 3.12 -10.63
CA ILE A 75 26.52 2.30 -11.74
C ILE A 75 27.13 1.03 -11.14
N ASP A 76 26.94 -0.10 -11.81
CA ASP A 76 27.47 -1.36 -11.32
C ASP A 76 29.01 -1.29 -11.22
N VAL A 77 29.55 -1.79 -10.10
CA VAL A 77 31.00 -1.80 -9.83
C VAL A 77 31.74 -2.62 -10.89
N ILE A 78 31.12 -3.66 -11.45
CA ILE A 78 31.68 -4.48 -12.53
C ILE A 78 31.93 -3.61 -13.78
N CYS A 79 30.99 -2.71 -14.10
CA CYS A 79 31.12 -1.78 -15.22
C CYS A 79 32.21 -0.73 -14.98
N LEU A 80 32.33 -0.24 -13.74
CA LEU A 80 33.41 0.68 -13.35
C LEU A 80 34.80 0.01 -13.42
N GLN A 81 34.91 -1.26 -13.02
CA GLN A 81 36.16 -2.02 -13.09
C GLN A 81 36.55 -2.33 -14.54
N ALA A 82 35.59 -2.68 -15.40
CA ALA A 82 35.84 -2.89 -16.82
C ALA A 82 36.34 -1.63 -17.54
N ALA A 83 35.85 -0.44 -17.15
CA ALA A 83 36.32 0.84 -17.69
C ALA A 83 37.72 1.24 -17.18
N LYS A 84 38.10 0.82 -15.96
CA LYS A 84 39.44 1.07 -15.39
C LYS A 84 40.53 0.12 -15.88
N ALA A 85 40.16 -1.03 -16.44
CA ALA A 85 41.10 -2.04 -16.94
C ALA A 85 41.54 -1.80 -18.40
N LYS A 86 41.25 -0.62 -18.95
CA LYS A 86 41.60 -0.20 -20.31
C LYS A 86 42.53 1.01 -20.27
#